data_AF-A0A7C1CBK4-F1
#
_entry.id   AF-A0A7C1CBK4-F1
#
_cell.length_a   1.000
_cell.length_b   1.000
_cell.length_c   1.000
_cell.angle_alpha   90.00
_cell.angle_beta   90.00
_cell.angle_gamma   90.00
#
_symmetry.space_group_name_H-M   'P 1'
#
loop_
_entity.id
_entity.type
_entity.pdbx_description
1 polymer ?
#
loop_
_entity_poly.entity_id
_entity_poly.type
_entity_poly.pdbx_seq_one_letter_code
_entity_poly.pdbx_strand_id
1 'polypeptide(L)'
;MASSLHNSLILLDGSLTAGNLEKTAETMQKLIETAKRNGNIVLAISKISRIRVGGLQISDFAYKLPSPCLVELDNLQFRYGGIKNLGRIYLAKLNGSKVFRLDIYRETPKEEGIKAVEKLLASDLLIDGYPETLRLAHILSTFTANEIVGIQRYLNERFNFRIFDRLSIRKILFGPYGTHHET
;
A
#
# COMPACT_ATOMS: atom_id res chain seq x y z
N MET A 1 11.94 10.33 7.83
CA MET A 1 11.46 10.56 6.44
C MET A 1 10.59 11.81 6.36
N ALA A 2 9.38 11.83 6.91
CA ALA A 2 8.53 13.03 6.81
C ALA A 2 9.14 14.30 7.43
N SER A 3 9.97 14.16 8.46
CA SER A 3 10.65 15.27 9.15
C SER A 3 11.84 15.87 8.39
N SER A 4 12.46 15.11 7.48
CA SER A 4 13.71 15.49 6.79
C SER A 4 13.51 15.92 5.34
N LEU A 5 12.32 15.68 4.78
CA LEU A 5 11.94 16.07 3.43
C LEU A 5 11.05 17.30 3.47
N HIS A 6 11.15 18.14 2.44
CA HIS A 6 10.33 19.35 2.28
C HIS A 6 9.79 19.44 0.86
N ASN A 7 8.57 19.95 0.70
CA ASN A 7 7.92 20.18 -0.60
C ASN A 7 7.97 18.97 -1.55
N SER A 8 7.93 17.76 -0.99
CA SER A 8 8.15 16.49 -1.69
C SER A 8 6.89 15.62 -1.74
N LEU A 9 6.88 14.64 -2.64
CA LEU A 9 5.90 13.55 -2.63
C LEU A 9 6.41 12.41 -1.73
N ILE A 10 5.54 11.92 -0.85
CA ILE A 10 5.80 10.74 -0.03
C ILE A 10 4.86 9.63 -0.51
N LEU A 11 5.43 8.58 -1.11
CA LEU A 11 4.69 7.40 -1.55
C LEU A 11 4.71 6.32 -0.48
N LEU A 12 3.54 5.76 -0.17
CA LEU A 12 3.38 4.63 0.76
C LEU A 12 2.84 3.41 0.01
N ASP A 13 3.40 2.23 0.29
CA ASP A 13 2.84 0.97 -0.22
C ASP A 13 1.68 0.52 0.69
N GLY A 14 0.53 0.25 0.08
CA GLY A 14 -0.70 -0.09 0.78
C GLY A 14 -1.66 1.09 0.95
N SER A 15 -2.69 0.90 1.79
CA SER A 15 -3.73 1.91 2.03
C SER A 15 -3.37 2.89 3.15
N LEU A 16 -3.95 4.10 3.08
CA LEU A 16 -3.84 5.12 4.13
C LEU A 16 -4.86 4.86 5.25
N THR A 17 -4.61 3.80 6.01
CA THR A 17 -5.46 3.33 7.11
C THR A 17 -4.70 3.36 8.43
N ALA A 18 -5.41 3.69 9.51
CA ALA A 18 -4.89 3.74 10.88
C ALA A 18 -5.66 2.78 11.79
N GLY A 19 -4.99 2.17 12.77
CA GLY A 19 -5.62 1.36 13.82
C GLY A 19 -5.49 -0.16 13.67
N ASN A 20 -4.49 -0.64 12.91
CA ASN A 20 -4.10 -2.06 12.92
C ASN A 20 -2.82 -2.27 13.76
N LEU A 21 -2.45 -3.53 14.05
CA LEU A 21 -1.25 -3.89 14.83
C LEU A 21 0.05 -3.33 14.24
N GLU A 22 0.11 -3.16 12.93
CA GLU A 22 1.31 -2.67 12.22
C GLU A 22 1.40 -1.13 12.16
N LYS A 23 0.26 -0.42 12.15
CA LYS A 23 0.15 1.04 12.02
C LYS A 23 -0.76 1.58 13.11
N THR A 24 -0.16 1.93 14.26
CA THR A 24 -0.88 2.63 15.32
C THR A 24 -1.42 3.95 14.77
N ALA A 25 -2.65 4.30 15.18
CA ALA A 25 -3.30 5.51 14.69
C ALA A 25 -2.49 6.77 15.00
N GLU A 26 -1.78 6.77 16.13
CA GLU A 26 -0.91 7.87 16.56
C GLU A 26 0.31 8.05 15.64
N THR A 27 1.01 6.96 15.29
CA THR A 27 2.18 7.03 14.41
C THR A 27 1.80 7.55 13.02
N MET A 28 0.66 7.08 12.49
CA MET A 28 0.18 7.53 11.19
C MET A 28 -0.24 9.01 11.21
N GLN A 29 -0.90 9.46 12.28
CA GLN A 29 -1.24 10.88 12.45
C GLN A 29 0.03 11.74 12.52
N LYS A 30 1.01 11.37 13.37
CA LYS A 30 2.29 12.09 13.47
C LYS A 30 3.02 12.17 12.13
N LEU A 31 3.03 11.09 11.35
CA LEU A 31 3.62 11.07 10.00
C LEU A 31 2.96 12.11 9.10
N ILE A 32 1.63 12.10 9.04
CA ILE A 32 0.85 13.00 8.17
C ILE A 32 0.99 14.45 8.62
N GLU A 33 0.92 14.73 9.92
CA GLU A 33 1.10 16.08 10.45
C GLU A 33 2.50 16.63 10.15
N THR A 34 3.53 15.80 10.30
CA THR A 34 4.92 16.18 9.99
C THR A 34 5.08 16.42 8.49
N ALA A 35 4.50 15.56 7.66
CA ALA A 35 4.51 15.73 6.21
C ALA A 35 3.85 17.06 5.80
N LYS A 36 2.65 17.33 6.32
CA LYS A 36 1.89 18.57 6.07
C LYS A 36 2.68 19.81 6.49
N ARG A 37 3.28 19.78 7.69
CA ARG A 37 4.11 20.90 8.20
C ARG A 37 5.28 21.24 7.28
N ASN A 38 5.84 20.24 6.62
CA ASN A 38 6.98 20.40 5.72
C ASN A 38 6.56 20.62 4.24
N GLY A 39 5.27 20.81 3.96
CA GLY A 39 4.76 20.99 2.59
C GLY A 39 4.78 19.71 1.75
N ASN A 40 4.93 18.55 2.37
CA ASN A 40 4.92 17.27 1.68
C ASN A 40 3.49 16.76 1.47
N ILE A 41 3.26 16.09 0.34
CA ILE A 41 1.99 15.42 0.05
C ILE A 41 2.18 13.91 0.14
N VAL A 42 1.30 13.25 0.91
CA VAL A 42 1.32 11.81 1.10
C VAL A 42 0.31 11.14 0.17
N LEU A 43 0.81 10.22 -0.66
CA LEU A 43 0.03 9.37 -1.54
C LEU A 43 0.27 7.91 -1.13
N ALA A 44 -0.80 7.12 -0.97
CA ALA A 44 -0.66 5.70 -0.70
C ALA A 44 -1.25 4.89 -1.85
N ILE A 45 -0.48 3.97 -2.43
CA ILE A 45 -0.89 3.17 -3.59
C ILE A 45 -0.91 1.71 -3.20
N SER A 46 -2.04 1.05 -3.45
CA SER A 46 -2.23 -0.37 -3.17
C SER A 46 -2.52 -1.17 -4.44
N LYS A 47 -1.81 -2.29 -4.58
CA LYS A 47 -1.81 -3.18 -5.75
C LYS A 47 -3.14 -3.93 -5.95
N ILE A 48 -3.95 -4.07 -4.89
CA ILE A 48 -5.14 -4.92 -4.87
C ILE A 48 -6.21 -4.24 -4.01
N SER A 49 -7.25 -3.72 -4.64
CA SER A 49 -8.50 -3.48 -3.94
C SER A 49 -9.27 -4.80 -3.92
N ARG A 50 -9.26 -5.53 -2.79
CA ARG A 50 -10.21 -6.65 -2.55
C ARG A 50 -11.67 -6.19 -2.48
N ILE A 51 -11.90 -4.89 -2.55
CA ILE A 51 -13.22 -4.31 -2.49
C ILE A 51 -13.96 -4.70 -3.77
N ARG A 52 -15.11 -5.36 -3.60
CA ARG A 52 -16.06 -5.67 -4.65
C ARG A 52 -17.34 -4.89 -4.40
N VAL A 53 -17.96 -4.37 -5.46
CA VAL A 53 -19.27 -3.69 -5.41
C VAL A 53 -20.18 -4.42 -6.39
N GLY A 54 -21.28 -4.99 -5.89
CA GLY A 54 -22.19 -5.78 -6.73
C GLY A 54 -21.54 -7.03 -7.36
N GLY A 55 -20.50 -7.60 -6.72
CA GLY A 55 -19.76 -8.77 -7.22
C GLY A 55 -18.62 -8.46 -8.20
N LEU A 56 -18.55 -7.24 -8.75
CA LEU A 56 -17.45 -6.77 -9.61
C LEU A 56 -16.30 -6.21 -8.78
N GLN A 57 -15.06 -6.41 -9.20
CA GLN A 57 -13.93 -5.74 -8.57
C GLN A 57 -14.01 -4.25 -8.84
N ILE A 58 -13.65 -3.42 -7.86
CA ILE A 58 -13.70 -1.97 -8.06
C ILE A 58 -12.79 -1.52 -9.23
N SER A 59 -11.70 -2.24 -9.51
CA SER A 59 -10.84 -2.00 -10.68
C SER A 59 -11.57 -2.11 -12.02
N ASP A 60 -12.63 -2.91 -12.11
CA ASP A 60 -13.37 -3.13 -13.36
C ASP A 60 -14.09 -1.85 -13.83
N PHE A 61 -14.49 -0.99 -12.89
CA PHE A 61 -15.19 0.27 -13.21
C PHE A 61 -14.29 1.26 -13.96
N ALA A 62 -13.00 1.31 -13.63
CA ALA A 62 -12.05 2.20 -14.30
C ALA A 62 -11.31 1.53 -15.47
N TYR A 63 -11.45 0.21 -15.65
CA TYR A 63 -10.75 -0.52 -16.72
C TYR A 63 -11.06 0.02 -18.11
N LYS A 64 -12.33 0.37 -18.38
CA LYS A 64 -12.79 0.90 -19.68
C LYS A 64 -12.45 2.38 -19.93
N LEU A 65 -11.99 3.10 -18.91
CA LEU A 65 -11.65 4.52 -19.04
C LEU A 65 -10.28 4.69 -19.72
N PRO A 66 -10.06 5.78 -20.47
CA PRO A 66 -8.73 6.10 -21.01
C PRO A 66 -7.74 6.40 -19.88
N SER A 67 -6.46 6.13 -20.11
CA SER A 67 -5.36 6.47 -19.19
C SER A 67 -4.65 7.76 -19.66
N PRO A 68 -4.14 8.63 -18.75
CA PRO A 68 -4.27 8.56 -17.30
C PRO A 68 -5.67 8.97 -16.80
N CYS A 69 -6.20 8.30 -15.77
CA CYS A 69 -7.45 8.71 -15.12
C CYS A 69 -7.47 8.48 -13.61
N LEU A 70 -8.23 9.33 -12.90
CA LEU A 70 -8.56 9.22 -11.48
C LEU A 70 -10.08 9.22 -11.32
N VAL A 71 -10.62 8.18 -10.69
CA VAL A 71 -12.05 8.09 -10.35
C VAL A 71 -12.18 8.12 -8.83
N GLU A 72 -12.77 9.18 -8.29
CA GLU A 72 -13.03 9.28 -6.85
C GLU A 72 -14.11 8.27 -6.45
N LEU A 73 -13.85 7.50 -5.40
CA LEU A 73 -14.84 6.62 -4.80
C LEU A 73 -15.50 7.36 -3.63
N ASP A 74 -16.58 8.08 -3.93
CA ASP A 74 -17.31 8.86 -2.93
C ASP A 74 -17.89 7.97 -1.82
N ASN A 75 -17.80 8.46 -0.58
CA ASN A 75 -18.53 8.00 0.61
C ASN A 75 -18.46 6.50 0.99
N LEU A 76 -17.50 5.73 0.49
CA LEU A 76 -17.21 4.42 1.06
C LEU A 76 -16.50 4.59 2.41
N GLN A 77 -17.26 4.91 3.46
CA GLN A 77 -16.78 4.85 4.84
C GLN A 77 -16.54 3.40 5.22
N PHE A 78 -15.40 2.84 4.80
CA PHE A 78 -14.92 1.55 5.25
C PHE A 78 -14.54 1.65 6.73
N ARG A 79 -15.55 1.56 7.61
CA ARG A 79 -15.35 1.29 9.04
C ARG A 79 -15.31 -0.21 9.25
N TYR A 80 -14.20 -0.84 8.88
CA TYR A 80 -13.94 -2.21 9.29
C TYR A 80 -13.29 -2.19 10.69
N GLY A 81 -14.04 -2.61 11.71
CA GLY A 81 -13.54 -2.96 13.05
C GLY A 81 -12.39 -2.10 13.59
N GLY A 82 -12.67 -0.86 13.98
CA GLY A 82 -11.67 0.04 14.63
C GLY A 82 -10.62 0.66 13.70
N ILE A 83 -10.54 0.23 12.42
CA ILE A 83 -9.63 0.80 11.44
C ILE A 83 -10.25 2.07 10.83
N LYS A 84 -9.56 3.20 10.97
CA LYS A 84 -9.96 4.50 10.40
C LYS A 84 -9.26 4.73 9.07
N ASN A 85 -10.03 4.99 8.02
CA ASN A 85 -9.49 5.45 6.75
C ASN A 85 -9.15 6.95 6.84
N LEU A 86 -7.90 7.31 6.54
CA LEU A 86 -7.40 8.69 6.61
C LEU A 86 -7.34 9.37 5.23
N GLY A 87 -7.59 8.64 4.15
CA GLY A 87 -7.54 9.15 2.78
C GLY A 87 -8.91 9.33 2.13
N ARG A 88 -8.95 10.16 1.07
CA ARG A 88 -9.91 10.04 -0.03
C ARG A 88 -9.39 8.96 -0.97
N ILE A 89 -10.27 8.04 -1.34
CA ILE A 89 -9.92 6.87 -2.14
C ILE A 89 -10.24 7.17 -3.60
N TYR A 90 -9.29 6.87 -4.46
CA TYR A 90 -9.41 6.96 -5.91
C TYR A 90 -9.07 5.62 -6.54
N LEU A 91 -9.72 5.32 -7.65
CA LEU A 91 -9.17 4.40 -8.64
C LEU A 91 -8.26 5.17 -9.57
N ALA A 92 -7.00 4.78 -9.60
CA ALA A 92 -5.96 5.40 -10.39
C ALA A 92 -5.53 4.47 -11.50
N LYS A 93 -5.72 4.90 -12.74
CA LYS A 93 -5.15 4.28 -13.94
C LYS A 93 -4.04 5.20 -14.44
N LEU A 94 -2.84 5.07 -13.86
CA LEU A 94 -1.75 6.03 -14.04
C LEU A 94 -1.07 5.91 -15.42
N ASN A 95 -0.82 4.68 -15.87
CA ASN A 95 -0.30 4.39 -17.20
C ASN A 95 -0.74 2.97 -17.63
N GLY A 96 -1.13 2.79 -18.89
CA GLY A 96 -1.54 1.50 -19.43
C GLY A 96 -2.93 1.05 -18.97
N SER A 97 -3.11 -0.25 -18.73
CA SER A 97 -4.43 -0.86 -18.47
C SER A 97 -4.74 -1.16 -17.01
N LYS A 98 -3.72 -1.22 -16.13
CA LYS A 98 -3.88 -1.60 -14.73
C LYS A 98 -4.47 -0.45 -13.92
N VAL A 99 -5.38 -0.81 -13.01
CA VAL A 99 -6.04 0.12 -12.10
C VAL A 99 -5.59 -0.19 -10.68
N PHE A 100 -5.15 0.85 -9.98
CA PHE A 100 -4.70 0.78 -8.60
C PHE A 100 -5.64 1.55 -7.69
N ARG A 101 -5.67 1.19 -6.41
CA ARG A 101 -6.29 2.05 -5.40
C ARG A 101 -5.25 3.05 -4.94
N LEU A 102 -5.58 4.33 -5.07
CA LEU A 102 -4.79 5.47 -4.60
C LEU A 102 -5.55 6.16 -3.46
N ASP A 103 -4.91 6.29 -2.30
CA ASP A 103 -5.43 7.06 -1.18
C ASP A 103 -4.63 8.37 -1.08
N ILE A 104 -5.33 9.51 -1.21
CA ILE A 104 -4.76 10.85 -0.96
C ILE A 104 -5.25 11.31 0.40
N TYR A 105 -4.38 11.90 1.23
CA TYR A 105 -4.80 12.35 2.57
C TYR A 105 -6.05 13.25 2.52
N ARG A 106 -7.03 12.97 3.39
CA ARG A 106 -8.38 13.53 3.29
C ARG A 106 -8.45 15.04 3.46
N GLU A 107 -7.53 15.65 4.20
CA GLU A 107 -7.50 17.09 4.40
C GLU A 107 -6.75 17.84 3.28
N THR A 108 -6.03 17.14 2.40
CA THR A 108 -5.35 17.77 1.26
C THR A 108 -6.39 18.27 0.26
N PRO A 109 -6.41 19.56 -0.12
CA PRO A 109 -7.31 20.09 -1.15
C PRO A 109 -7.35 19.21 -2.41
N LYS A 110 -8.50 19.06 -3.06
CA LYS A 110 -8.65 18.14 -4.20
C LYS A 110 -7.70 18.52 -5.34
N GLU A 111 -7.59 19.79 -5.64
CA GLU A 111 -6.71 20.35 -6.67
C GLU A 111 -5.23 20.08 -6.36
N GLU A 112 -4.85 20.19 -5.08
CA GLU A 112 -3.50 19.89 -4.63
C GLU A 112 -3.19 18.39 -4.72
N GLY A 113 -4.16 17.53 -4.39
CA GLY A 113 -4.07 16.09 -4.58
C GLY A 113 -3.90 15.69 -6.04
N ILE A 114 -4.66 16.30 -6.96
CA ILE A 114 -4.54 16.05 -8.41
C ILE A 114 -3.15 16.49 -8.90
N LYS A 115 -2.70 17.69 -8.53
CA LYS A 115 -1.34 18.17 -8.85
C LYS A 115 -0.25 17.26 -8.31
N ALA A 116 -0.46 16.64 -7.16
CA ALA A 116 0.48 15.67 -6.61
C ALA A 116 0.57 14.42 -7.49
N VAL A 117 -0.55 13.94 -8.03
CA VAL A 117 -0.56 12.82 -8.97
C VAL A 117 0.09 13.22 -10.29
N GLU A 118 -0.18 14.42 -10.82
CA GLU A 118 0.51 14.92 -12.02
C GLU A 118 2.02 14.99 -11.82
N LYS A 119 2.47 15.50 -10.66
CA LYS A 119 3.89 15.49 -10.29
C LYS A 119 4.45 14.07 -10.24
N LEU A 120 3.72 13.11 -9.67
CA LEU A 120 4.13 11.70 -9.65
C LEU A 120 4.32 11.16 -11.07
N LEU A 121 3.36 11.39 -11.97
CA LEU A 121 3.44 10.97 -13.37
C LEU A 121 4.65 11.57 -14.09
N ALA A 122 5.05 12.78 -13.72
CA ALA A 122 6.20 13.47 -14.30
C ALA A 122 7.54 13.08 -13.66
N SER A 123 7.54 12.65 -12.39
CA SER A 123 8.76 12.44 -11.60
C SER A 123 9.22 10.99 -11.49
N ASP A 124 8.32 10.01 -11.68
CA ASP A 124 8.63 8.60 -11.48
C ASP A 124 8.40 7.78 -12.77
N LEU A 125 9.19 6.72 -12.94
CA LEU A 125 8.97 5.75 -13.99
C LEU A 125 7.80 4.85 -13.61
N LEU A 126 6.84 4.70 -14.51
CA LEU A 126 5.70 3.81 -14.31
C LEU A 126 5.90 2.52 -15.10
N ILE A 127 6.11 1.41 -14.40
CA ILE A 127 6.13 0.07 -14.99
C ILE A 127 4.77 -0.58 -14.77
N ASP A 128 4.08 -0.89 -15.87
CA ASP A 128 2.69 -1.35 -15.88
C ASP A 128 1.72 -0.47 -15.05
N GLY A 129 1.94 0.84 -15.05
CA GLY A 129 1.11 1.79 -14.30
C GLY A 129 1.39 1.88 -12.82
N TYR A 130 2.42 1.19 -12.31
CA TYR A 130 2.83 1.26 -10.91
C TYR A 130 4.18 2.00 -10.76
N PRO A 131 4.35 2.89 -9.77
CA PRO A 131 5.60 3.62 -9.58
C PRO A 131 6.79 2.69 -9.27
N GLU A 132 7.86 2.84 -10.03
CA GLU A 132 9.05 1.99 -9.93
C GLU A 132 9.75 2.17 -8.58
N THR A 133 9.81 3.40 -8.05
CA THR A 133 10.36 3.64 -6.71
C THR A 133 9.63 2.85 -5.64
N LEU A 134 8.29 2.76 -5.73
CA LEU A 134 7.46 2.03 -4.80
C LEU A 134 7.62 0.51 -4.96
N ARG A 135 7.82 0.04 -6.20
CA ARG A 135 8.12 -1.37 -6.48
C ARG A 135 9.45 -1.78 -5.85
N LEU A 136 10.49 -0.97 -6.03
CA LEU A 136 11.82 -1.20 -5.45
C LEU A 136 11.77 -1.15 -3.93
N ALA A 137 11.07 -0.18 -3.34
CA ALA A 137 10.89 -0.10 -1.89
C ALA A 137 10.25 -1.38 -1.32
N HIS A 138 9.21 -1.91 -1.99
CA HIS A 138 8.56 -3.16 -1.59
C HIS A 138 9.52 -4.37 -1.66
N ILE A 139 10.25 -4.52 -2.76
CA ILE A 139 11.22 -5.61 -2.95
C ILE A 139 12.31 -5.55 -1.87
N LEU A 140 12.85 -4.36 -1.60
CA LEU A 140 13.94 -4.15 -0.64
C LEU A 140 13.49 -4.23 0.82
N SER A 141 12.18 -4.11 1.10
CA SER A 141 11.63 -4.21 2.45
C SER A 141 11.18 -5.62 2.83
N THR A 142 11.33 -6.60 1.93
CA THR A 142 10.89 -7.98 2.15
C THR A 142 12.11 -8.87 2.36
N PHE A 143 12.11 -9.67 3.43
CA PHE A 143 13.14 -10.69 3.63
C PHE A 143 12.98 -11.85 2.66
N THR A 144 14.08 -12.25 2.05
CA THR A 144 14.20 -13.47 1.26
C THR A 144 14.21 -14.71 2.15
N ALA A 145 13.92 -15.88 1.58
CA ALA A 145 13.96 -17.15 2.31
C ALA A 145 15.34 -17.42 2.95
N ASN A 146 16.42 -17.04 2.26
CA ASN A 146 17.79 -17.22 2.75
C ASN A 146 18.07 -16.33 3.97
N GLU A 147 17.62 -15.08 3.94
CA GLU A 147 17.74 -14.17 5.07
C GLU A 147 16.93 -14.66 6.27
N ILE A 148 15.71 -15.15 6.05
CA ILE A 148 14.89 -15.74 7.11
C ILE A 148 15.60 -16.93 7.75
N VAL A 149 16.11 -17.88 6.96
CA VAL A 149 16.85 -19.05 7.47
C VAL A 149 18.10 -18.61 8.24
N GLY A 150 18.82 -17.59 7.75
CA GLY A 150 19.99 -17.02 8.43
C GLY A 150 19.65 -16.42 9.79
N ILE A 151 18.59 -15.61 9.86
CA ILE A 151 18.09 -15.01 11.11
C ILE A 151 17.65 -16.12 12.08
N GLN A 152 16.89 -17.11 11.59
CA GLN A 152 16.42 -18.24 12.39
C GLN A 152 17.59 -19.04 12.98
N ARG A 153 18.61 -19.34 12.16
CA ARG A 153 19.83 -20.03 12.60
C ARG A 153 20.57 -19.23 13.67
N TYR A 154 20.78 -17.93 13.44
CA TYR A 154 21.45 -17.05 14.40
C TYR A 154 20.73 -16.99 15.75
N LEU A 155 19.39 -16.91 15.73
CA LEU A 155 18.59 -16.90 16.95
C LEU A 155 18.68 -18.23 17.72
N ASN A 156 18.70 -19.36 17.01
CA ASN A 156 18.83 -20.68 17.63
C ASN A 156 20.22 -20.84 18.27
N GLU A 157 21.30 -20.53 17.54
CA GLU A 157 22.68 -20.68 18.04
C GLU A 157 22.98 -19.75 19.24
N ARG A 158 22.47 -18.52 19.24
CA ARG A 158 22.85 -17.52 20.26
C ARG A 158 21.91 -17.45 21.46
N PHE A 159 20.62 -17.75 21.27
CA PHE A 159 19.59 -17.58 22.30
C PHE A 159 18.83 -18.88 22.62
N ASN A 160 19.21 -20.00 22.00
CA ASN A 160 18.57 -21.31 22.19
C ASN A 160 17.05 -21.30 21.89
N PHE A 161 16.60 -20.37 21.04
CA PHE A 161 15.21 -20.32 20.60
C PHE A 161 14.89 -21.51 19.71
N ARG A 162 13.97 -22.37 20.15
CA ARG A 162 13.35 -23.37 19.29
C ARG A 162 12.28 -22.70 18.44
N ILE A 163 12.62 -22.45 17.19
CA ILE A 163 11.69 -21.90 16.21
C ILE A 163 10.77 -23.03 15.75
N PHE A 164 9.51 -22.98 16.18
CA PHE A 164 8.48 -23.89 15.71
C PHE A 164 7.84 -23.28 14.47
N ASP A 165 8.08 -23.91 13.32
CA ASP A 165 7.31 -23.59 12.12
C ASP A 165 5.88 -24.07 12.37
N ARG A 166 4.93 -23.15 12.58
CA ARG A 166 3.51 -23.49 12.48
C ARG A 166 3.23 -23.77 11.00
N LEU A 167 3.57 -24.98 10.57
CA LEU A 167 3.30 -25.46 9.23
C LEU A 167 1.81 -25.24 8.93
N SER A 168 1.50 -24.50 7.88
CA SER A 168 0.12 -24.37 7.45
C SER A 168 -0.35 -25.77 7.07
N ILE A 169 -1.54 -26.18 7.54
CA ILE A 169 -2.11 -27.50 7.24
C ILE A 169 -2.10 -27.75 5.72
N ARG A 170 -2.29 -26.71 4.91
CA ARG A 170 -2.17 -26.80 3.44
C ARG A 170 -0.76 -27.12 2.96
N LYS A 171 0.30 -26.54 3.54
CA LYS A 171 1.69 -26.92 3.20
C LYS A 171 2.00 -28.35 3.66
N ILE A 172 1.38 -28.83 4.73
CA ILE A 172 1.52 -30.23 5.16
C ILE A 172 0.84 -31.17 4.16
N LEU A 173 -0.40 -30.86 3.75
CA LEU A 173 -1.19 -31.73 2.88
C LEU A 173 -0.77 -31.65 1.40
N PHE A 174 -0.33 -30.50 0.94
CA PHE A 174 -0.12 -30.22 -0.49
C PHE A 174 1.30 -29.75 -0.81
N GLY A 175 2.21 -29.74 0.17
CA GLY A 175 3.60 -29.34 -0.02
C GLY A 175 3.73 -27.95 -0.65
N PRO A 176 4.57 -27.78 -1.70
CA PRO A 176 4.78 -26.49 -2.36
C PRO A 176 3.53 -25.95 -3.07
N TYR A 177 2.50 -26.78 -3.29
CA TYR A 177 1.24 -26.39 -3.94
C TYR A 177 0.19 -25.84 -2.96
N GLY A 178 0.47 -25.82 -1.66
CA GLY A 178 -0.43 -25.33 -0.61
C GLY A 178 -0.54 -23.80 -0.46
N THR A 179 -0.15 -23.02 -1.48
CA THR A 179 0.09 -21.57 -1.40
C THR A 179 -1.04 -20.67 -1.90
N HIS A 180 -2.18 -21.21 -2.38
CA HIS A 180 -3.26 -20.38 -2.92
C HIS A 180 -4.15 -19.66 -1.88
N HIS A 181 -4.50 -18.41 -2.16
CA HIS A 181 -5.48 -17.58 -1.44
C HIS A 181 -6.91 -18.11 -1.59
N GLU A 182 -7.72 -18.00 -0.54
CA GLU A 182 -9.17 -18.20 -0.57
C GLU A 182 -9.85 -17.10 -1.41
N THR A 183 -10.76 -17.53 -2.30
CA THR A 183 -11.56 -16.71 -3.24
C THR A 183 -12.68 -15.94 -2.58
#